data_AF-H2C2U7-F1
#
_entry.id   AF-H2C2U7-F1
#
_cell.length_a   1.000
_cell.length_b   1.000
_cell.length_c   1.000
_cell.angle_alpha   90.00
_cell.angle_beta   90.00
_cell.angle_gamma   90.00
#
_symmetry.space_group_name_H-M   'P 1'
#
loop_
_entity.id
_entity.type
_entity.pdbx_description
1 polymer ?
#
loop_
_entity_poly.entity_id
_entity_poly.type
_entity_poly.pdbx_seq_one_letter_code
_entity_poly.pdbx_strand_id
1 'polypeptide(L)'
;MGSVPLGLTISTYVVILVLLVLTYLVERGNRIAEGIGALMGVLAIVSSSLSQAHLSALLQFGSDLRLSLLDVLMVLGFYVFPATYLVLYAREVKRKKWTWKSLK
;
A
#
# COMPACT_ATOMS: atom_id res chain seq x y z
N MET A 1 15.75 -20.90 -14.48
CA MET A 1 15.43 -20.10 -13.28
C MET A 1 15.99 -18.71 -13.51
N GLY A 2 15.16 -17.76 -13.96
CA GLY A 2 15.59 -16.37 -14.13
C GLY A 2 15.75 -15.74 -12.76
N SER A 3 16.98 -15.42 -12.37
CA SER A 3 17.26 -14.72 -11.12
C SER A 3 16.53 -13.38 -11.15
N VAL A 4 15.64 -13.15 -10.18
CA VAL A 4 14.98 -11.85 -10.02
C VAL A 4 16.08 -10.80 -9.88
N PRO A 5 16.07 -9.72 -10.68
CA PRO A 5 17.13 -8.73 -10.66
C PRO A 5 17.35 -8.22 -9.23
N LEU A 6 18.59 -8.25 -8.74
CA LEU A 6 18.92 -7.90 -7.35
C LEU A 6 18.41 -6.51 -6.96
N GLY A 7 18.36 -5.58 -7.91
CA GLY A 7 17.81 -4.24 -7.70
C GLY A 7 16.34 -4.23 -7.29
N LEU A 8 15.51 -5.14 -7.82
CA LEU A 8 14.09 -5.30 -7.44
C LEU A 8 13.94 -5.86 -6.04
N THR A 9 14.84 -6.77 -5.64
CA THR A 9 14.84 -7.35 -4.30
C THR A 9 15.27 -6.32 -3.25
N ILE A 10 16.31 -5.53 -3.54
CA ILE A 10 16.78 -4.48 -2.62
C ILE A 10 15.71 -3.39 -2.47
N SER A 11 15.09 -2.95 -3.56
CA SER A 11 14.07 -1.91 -3.50
C SER A 11 12.83 -2.34 -2.71
N THR A 12 12.40 -3.60 -2.84
CA THR A 12 11.29 -4.15 -2.05
C THR A 12 11.62 -4.19 -0.56
N TYR A 13 12.85 -4.59 -0.18
CA TYR A 13 13.27 -4.51 1.24
C TYR A 13 13.25 -3.08 1.78
N VAL A 14 13.73 -2.10 1.02
CA VAL A 14 13.69 -0.68 1.41
C VAL A 14 12.25 -0.22 1.60
N VAL A 15 11.34 -0.56 0.68
CA VAL A 15 9.92 -0.21 0.78
C VAL A 15 9.29 -0.81 2.04
N ILE A 16 9.55 -2.09 2.32
CA ILE A 16 9.04 -2.74 3.54
C ILE A 16 9.52 -2.01 4.80
N LEU A 17 10.79 -1.63 4.84
CA LEU A 17 11.37 -0.92 5.99
C LEU A 17 10.74 0.47 6.17
N VAL A 18 10.52 1.21 5.09
CA VAL A 18 9.81 2.49 5.11
C VAL A 18 8.36 2.32 5.60
N LEU A 19 7.65 1.29 5.13
CA LEU A 19 6.29 1.01 5.58
C LEU A 19 6.24 0.71 7.08
N LEU A 20 7.15 -0.11 7.60
CA LEU A 20 7.22 -0.41 9.04
C LEU A 20 7.46 0.84 9.89
N VAL A 21 8.37 1.72 9.44
CA VAL A 21 8.64 3.00 10.11
C VAL A 21 7.40 3.91 10.09
N LEU A 22 6.70 3.99 8.95
CA LEU A 22 5.47 4.77 8.85
C LEU A 22 4.37 4.22 9.75
N THR A 23 4.19 2.90 9.81
CA THR A 23 3.21 2.26 10.71
C THR A 23 3.51 2.60 12.16
N TYR A 24 4.78 2.50 12.58
CA TYR A 24 5.20 2.89 13.94
C TYR A 24 4.93 4.37 14.25
N LEU A 25 5.20 5.27 13.30
CA LEU A 25 4.95 6.71 13.46
C LEU A 25 3.45 7.05 13.50
N VAL A 26 2.63 6.34 12.74
CA VAL A 26 1.17 6.48 12.75
C VAL A 26 0.60 6.02 14.09
N GLU A 27 1.10 4.92 14.65
CA GLU A 27 0.68 4.42 15.97
C GLU A 27 0.99 5.42 17.10
N ARG A 28 2.10 6.16 16.97
CA ARG A 28 2.45 7.27 17.88
C ARG A 28 1.58 8.53 17.73
N GLY A 29 0.59 8.51 16.83
CA GLY A 29 -0.34 9.63 16.63
C GLY A 29 0.25 10.82 15.86
N ASN A 30 1.34 10.61 15.12
CA ASN A 30 1.92 11.67 14.29
C ASN A 30 1.04 11.92 13.06
N ARG A 31 0.32 13.06 13.07
CA ARG A 31 -0.58 13.49 11.97
C ARG A 31 0.12 13.63 10.62
N ILE A 32 1.42 13.94 10.61
CA ILE A 32 2.20 14.05 9.38
C ILE A 32 2.42 12.66 8.79
N ALA A 33 2.73 11.67 9.63
CA ALA A 33 2.90 10.28 9.21
C ALA A 33 1.58 9.68 8.71
N GLU A 34 0.44 10.02 9.32
CA GLU A 34 -0.89 9.63 8.81
C GLU A 34 -1.10 10.10 7.37
N GLY A 35 -0.79 11.37 7.08
CA GLY A 35 -0.91 11.97 5.75
C GLY A 35 0.08 11.41 4.73
N ILE A 36 1.34 11.19 5.14
CA ILE A 36 2.36 10.55 4.29
C ILE A 36 1.93 9.12 3.97
N GLY A 37 1.44 8.35 4.93
CA GLY A 37 0.92 7.00 4.72
C GLY A 37 -0.26 6.99 3.73
N ALA A 38 -1.14 8.00 3.79
CA ALA A 38 -2.27 8.10 2.87
C ALA A 38 -1.78 8.39 1.44
N LEU A 39 -0.83 9.31 1.31
CA LEU A 39 -0.21 9.64 0.03
C LEU A 39 0.55 8.44 -0.56
N MET A 40 1.28 7.69 0.27
CA MET A 40 1.91 6.43 -0.11
C MET A 40 0.90 5.39 -0.57
N GLY A 41 -0.26 5.31 0.09
CA GLY A 41 -1.35 4.43 -0.33
C GLY A 41 -1.89 4.77 -1.72
N VAL A 42 -2.11 6.06 -2.02
CA VAL A 42 -2.51 6.50 -3.37
C VAL A 42 -1.44 6.16 -4.39
N LEU A 43 -0.17 6.47 -4.08
CA LEU A 43 0.95 6.17 -4.97
C LEU A 43 1.11 4.68 -5.22
N ALA A 44 0.86 3.82 -4.22
CA ALA A 44 0.90 2.37 -4.38
C ALA A 44 -0.14 1.89 -5.39
N ILE A 45 -1.39 2.36 -5.31
CA ILE A 45 -2.45 1.99 -6.25
C ILE A 45 -2.13 2.48 -7.67
N VAL A 46 -1.71 3.73 -7.81
CA VAL A 46 -1.39 4.34 -9.11
C VAL A 46 -0.17 3.66 -9.74
N SER A 47 0.92 3.51 -8.99
CA SER A 47 2.12 2.83 -9.45
C SER A 47 1.85 1.38 -9.82
N SER A 48 1.05 0.67 -9.01
CA SER A 48 0.65 -0.71 -9.30
C SER A 48 -0.14 -0.82 -10.60
N SER A 49 -1.07 0.12 -10.85
CA SER A 49 -1.89 0.15 -12.06
C SER A 49 -1.10 0.50 -13.32
N LEU A 50 0.03 1.20 -13.18
CA LEU A 50 0.94 1.55 -14.28
C LEU A 50 2.03 0.47 -14.51
N SER A 51 2.14 -0.51 -13.62
CA SER A 51 3.19 -1.53 -13.69
C SER A 51 2.82 -2.62 -14.71
N GLN A 52 3.59 -2.70 -15.80
CA GLN A 52 3.48 -3.81 -16.75
C GLN A 52 3.74 -5.17 -16.09
N ALA A 53 4.54 -5.21 -15.01
CA ALA A 53 4.79 -6.45 -14.28
C ALA A 53 3.52 -6.95 -13.58
N HIS A 54 2.72 -6.07 -12.96
CA HIS A 54 1.44 -6.45 -12.36
C HIS A 54 0.40 -6.86 -13.40
N LEU A 55 0.38 -6.17 -14.55
CA LEU A 55 -0.49 -6.55 -15.66
C LEU A 55 -0.14 -7.94 -16.23
N SER A 56 1.15 -8.20 -16.42
CA SER A 56 1.65 -9.47 -16.96
C SER A 56 1.44 -10.63 -15.99
N ALA A 57 1.50 -10.34 -14.68
CA ALA A 57 1.24 -11.31 -13.63
C ALA A 57 -0.25 -11.70 -13.61
N LEU A 58 -1.17 -10.72 -13.65
CA LEU A 58 -2.61 -10.97 -13.76
C LEU A 58 -3.00 -11.77 -15.02
N LEU A 59 -2.32 -11.56 -16.14
CA LEU A 59 -2.56 -12.33 -17.38
C LEU A 59 -2.12 -13.80 -17.26
N GLN A 60 -1.20 -14.09 -16.35
CA GLN A 60 -0.72 -15.45 -16.06
C GLN A 60 -1.45 -16.07 -14.87
N PHE A 61 -2.48 -15.42 -14.34
CA PHE A 61 -3.26 -15.92 -13.22
C PHE A 61 -3.87 -17.29 -13.55
N GLY A 62 -3.67 -18.27 -12.67
CA GLY A 62 -4.15 -19.64 -12.86
C GLY A 62 -3.25 -20.55 -13.70
N SER A 63 -2.15 -20.03 -14.27
CA SER A 63 -1.20 -20.86 -15.02
C SER A 63 -0.30 -21.72 -14.13
N ASP A 64 0.04 -21.25 -12.93
CA ASP A 64 0.80 -21.96 -11.91
C ASP A 64 0.30 -21.54 -10.52
N LEU A 65 0.25 -22.48 -9.56
CA LEU A 65 -0.18 -22.21 -8.19
C LEU A 65 0.70 -21.14 -7.52
N ARG A 66 2.01 -21.16 -7.79
CA ARG A 66 2.96 -20.19 -7.22
C ARG A 66 2.73 -18.79 -7.76
N LEU A 67 2.51 -18.66 -9.07
CA LEU A 67 2.22 -17.37 -9.71
C LEU A 67 0.87 -16.82 -9.22
N SER A 68 -0.14 -17.68 -9.14
CA SER A 68 -1.47 -17.29 -8.65
C SER A 68 -1.44 -16.81 -7.19
N LEU A 69 -0.66 -17.45 -6.33
CA LEU A 69 -0.45 -16.98 -4.95
C LEU A 69 0.24 -15.61 -4.93
N LEU A 70 1.22 -15.41 -5.80
CA LEU A 70 1.93 -14.13 -5.92
C LEU A 70 0.98 -13.01 -6.40
N ASP A 71 0.07 -13.33 -7.31
CA ASP A 71 -0.96 -12.40 -7.80
C ASP A 71 -1.97 -12.03 -6.70
N VAL A 72 -2.42 -13.00 -5.90
CA VAL A 72 -3.29 -12.71 -4.74
C VAL A 72 -2.57 -11.79 -3.76
N LEU A 73 -1.29 -12.06 -3.48
CA LEU A 73 -0.48 -11.25 -2.57
C LEU A 73 -0.27 -9.84 -3.12
N MET A 74 -0.11 -9.71 -4.43
CA MET A 74 -0.01 -8.43 -5.13
C MET A 74 -1.31 -7.63 -5.03
N VAL A 75 -2.47 -8.26 -5.28
CA VAL A 75 -3.78 -7.60 -5.13
C VAL A 75 -4.00 -7.14 -3.69
N LEU A 76 -3.70 -8.01 -2.72
CA LEU A 76 -3.85 -7.67 -1.31
C LEU A 76 -2.91 -6.52 -0.89
N GLY A 77 -1.64 -6.59 -1.30
CA GLY A 77 -0.60 -5.64 -0.88
C GLY A 77 -0.69 -4.27 -1.55
N PHE A 78 -1.06 -4.20 -2.83
CA PHE A 78 -1.03 -2.95 -3.61
C PHE A 78 -2.40 -2.35 -3.89
N TYR A 79 -3.50 -3.08 -3.68
CA TYR A 79 -4.85 -2.56 -3.88
C TYR A 79 -5.67 -2.60 -2.60
N VAL A 80 -5.82 -3.75 -1.95
CA VAL A 80 -6.71 -3.89 -0.78
C VAL A 80 -6.15 -3.15 0.43
N PHE A 81 -4.88 -3.36 0.76
CA PHE A 81 -4.25 -2.70 1.92
C PHE A 81 -4.21 -1.16 1.77
N PRO A 82 -3.75 -0.58 0.64
CA PRO A 82 -3.78 0.87 0.47
C PRO A 82 -5.18 1.47 0.46
N ALA A 83 -6.16 0.77 -0.14
CA ALA A 83 -7.55 1.22 -0.16
C ALA A 83 -8.17 1.23 1.25
N THR A 84 -7.95 0.18 2.05
CA THR A 84 -8.45 0.14 3.43
C THR A 84 -7.82 1.22 4.28
N TYR A 85 -6.50 1.45 4.16
CA TYR A 85 -5.82 2.56 4.84
C TYR A 85 -6.44 3.92 4.47
N LEU A 86 -6.68 4.18 3.18
CA LEU A 86 -7.31 5.41 2.72
C LEU A 86 -8.73 5.61 3.26
N VAL A 87 -9.53 4.55 3.31
CA VAL A 87 -10.88 4.59 3.90
C VAL A 87 -10.83 4.93 5.38
N LEU A 88 -9.91 4.30 6.14
CA LEU A 88 -9.73 4.59 7.56
C LEU A 88 -9.24 6.02 7.79
N TYR A 89 -8.26 6.47 7.02
CA TYR A 89 -7.77 7.85 7.06
C TYR A 89 -8.89 8.86 6.75
N ALA A 90 -9.69 8.61 5.72
CA ALA A 90 -10.82 9.48 5.37
C ALA A 90 -11.89 9.52 6.47
N ARG A 91 -12.18 8.39 7.12
CA ARG A 91 -13.08 8.34 8.29
C ARG A 91 -12.51 9.14 9.46
N GLU A 92 -11.22 9.02 9.73
CA GLU A 92 -10.55 9.74 10.82
C GLU A 92 -10.55 11.26 10.61
N VAL A 93 -10.27 11.71 9.39
CA VAL A 93 -10.33 13.13 9.01
C VAL A 93 -11.77 13.66 9.15
N LYS A 94 -12.79 12.90 8.72
CA LYS A 94 -14.20 13.28 8.89
C LYS A 94 -14.59 13.37 10.36
N ARG A 95 -14.16 12.41 11.19
CA ARG A 95 -14.40 12.39 12.64
C ARG A 95 -13.80 13.61 13.32
N LYS A 96 -12.51 13.89 13.10
CA LYS A 96 -11.81 15.07 13.66
C LYS A 96 -12.48 16.38 13.25
N LYS A 97 -12.93 16.52 11.99
CA LYS A 97 -13.69 17.70 11.51
C LYS A 97 -15.06 17.85 12.19
N TRP A 98 -15.77 16.76 12.42
CA TRP A 98 -17.10 16.78 13.05
C TRP A 98 -17.02 17.23 14.51
N THR A 99 -16.06 16.72 15.27
CA THR A 99 -15.83 17.12 16.68
C THR A 99 -15.51 18.61 16.80
N TRP A 100 -14.68 19.14 15.89
CA TRP A 100 -14.38 20.57 15.84
C TRP A 100 -15.58 21.46 15.53
N LYS A 101 -16.56 20.96 14.76
CA LYS A 101 -17.78 21.69 14.41
C LYS A 101 -18.82 21.68 15.53
N SER A 102 -18.76 20.72 16.46
CA SER A 102 -19.65 20.65 17.64
C SER A 102 -19.18 21.46 18.85
N LEU A 103 -17.92 21.92 18.83
CA LEU A 103 -17.28 22.72 19.89
C LEU A 103 -17.31 24.23 19.59
N LYS A 104 -17.85 24.64 18.44
CA LYS A 104 -18.14 26.02 18.05
C LYS A 104 -19.64 26.21 18.03
#